data_AF-E8KJV9-F1
#
_entry.id   AF-E8KJV9-F1
#
_cell.length_a   1.000
_cell.length_b   1.000
_cell.length_c   1.000
_cell.angle_alpha   90.00
_cell.angle_beta   90.00
_cell.angle_gamma   90.00
#
_symmetry.space_group_name_H-M   'P 1'
#
loop_
_entity.id
_entity.type
_entity.pdbx_description
1 polymer ?
#
loop_
_entity_poly.entity_id
_entity_poly.type
_entity_poly.pdbx_seq_one_letter_code
_entity_poly.pdbx_strand_id
1 'polypeptide(L)'
;MVKASKLLFSGLTVLFFGLLLTVLMLQLPDGSGLVSLFLPSENLELLLIQSYSLPRIVMALLAGGILGLASLLLQQVMANPLASDNTLGISSGAQFGLFVTAIFLLSERA
;
A
#
# COMPACT_ATOMS: atom_id res chain seq x y z
N MET A 1 -24.63 -0.44 -19.68
CA MET A 1 -24.07 -0.12 -18.34
C MET A 1 -22.71 -0.75 -18.05
N VAL A 2 -22.45 -2.03 -18.39
CA VAL A 2 -21.19 -2.70 -18.01
C VAL A 2 -19.92 -2.10 -18.66
N LYS A 3 -19.99 -1.62 -19.92
CA LYS A 3 -18.84 -0.99 -20.60
C LYS A 3 -18.31 0.25 -19.87
N ALA A 4 -19.20 1.09 -19.34
CA ALA A 4 -18.82 2.31 -18.63
C ALA A 4 -18.09 1.99 -17.31
N SER A 5 -18.59 1.01 -16.56
CA SER A 5 -17.93 0.56 -15.32
C SER A 5 -16.53 0.00 -15.59
N LYS A 6 -16.35 -0.85 -16.63
CA LYS A 6 -15.02 -1.37 -16.99
C LYS A 6 -14.05 -0.27 -17.45
N LEU A 7 -14.53 0.72 -18.19
CA LEU A 7 -13.73 1.87 -18.63
C LEU A 7 -13.25 2.72 -17.45
N LEU A 8 -14.10 2.94 -16.45
CA LEU A 8 -13.74 3.70 -15.26
C LEU A 8 -12.67 2.97 -14.43
N PHE A 9 -12.82 1.66 -14.19
CA PHE A 9 -11.80 0.87 -13.49
C PHE A 9 -10.46 0.84 -14.24
N SER A 10 -10.49 0.68 -15.56
CA SER A 10 -9.29 0.75 -16.39
C SER A 10 -8.65 2.14 -16.36
N GLY A 11 -9.44 3.22 -16.36
CA GLY A 11 -8.93 4.58 -16.27
C GLY A 11 -8.26 4.86 -14.92
N LEU A 12 -8.89 4.44 -13.82
CA LEU A 12 -8.36 4.66 -12.47
C LEU A 12 -7.07 3.88 -12.22
N THR A 13 -6.97 2.65 -12.73
CA THR A 13 -5.74 1.84 -12.64
C THR A 13 -4.60 2.48 -13.42
N VAL A 14 -4.85 2.92 -14.67
CA VAL A 14 -3.83 3.65 -15.46
C VAL A 14 -3.41 4.94 -14.77
N LEU A 15 -4.35 5.70 -14.22
CA LEU A 15 -4.06 6.93 -13.49
C LEU A 15 -3.24 6.67 -12.22
N PHE A 16 -3.57 5.63 -11.45
CA PHE A 16 -2.83 5.24 -10.26
C PHE A 16 -1.38 4.87 -10.57
N PHE A 17 -1.15 3.97 -11.54
CA PHE A 17 0.20 3.58 -11.93
C PHE A 17 0.97 4.72 -12.60
N GLY A 18 0.28 5.57 -13.38
CA GLY A 18 0.84 6.77 -13.97
C GLY A 18 1.34 7.74 -12.91
N LEU A 19 0.51 8.07 -11.92
CA LEU A 19 0.89 8.94 -10.80
C LEU A 19 2.04 8.35 -10.00
N LEU A 20 1.98 7.06 -9.66
CA LEU A 20 3.05 6.37 -8.96
C LEU A 20 4.38 6.51 -9.71
N LEU A 21 4.38 6.24 -11.02
CA LEU A 21 5.58 6.32 -11.85
C LEU A 21 6.09 7.77 -11.93
N THR A 22 5.21 8.76 -12.12
CA THR A 22 5.62 10.17 -12.13
C THR A 22 6.24 10.62 -10.81
N VAL A 23 5.67 10.24 -9.67
CA VAL A 23 6.23 10.56 -8.35
C VAL A 23 7.57 9.87 -8.14
N LEU A 24 7.72 8.63 -8.59
CA LEU A 24 8.99 7.91 -8.52
C LEU A 24 10.05 8.63 -9.37
N MET A 25 9.74 9.00 -10.62
CA MET A 25 10.68 9.71 -11.50
C MET A 25 11.10 11.07 -10.95
N LEU A 26 10.20 11.79 -10.28
CA LEU A 26 10.53 13.07 -9.63
C LEU A 26 11.45 12.92 -8.41
N GLN A 27 11.54 11.73 -7.83
CA GLN A 27 12.45 11.45 -6.71
C GLN A 27 13.84 11.02 -7.19
N LEU A 28 14.00 10.55 -8.43
CA LEU A 28 15.29 10.05 -8.93
C LEU A 28 16.25 11.23 -9.22
N PRO A 29 17.54 11.11 -8.82
CA PRO A 29 18.57 12.06 -9.21
C PRO A 29 18.77 12.14 -10.73
N ASP A 30 19.10 13.34 -11.23
CA ASP A 30 19.35 13.61 -12.65
C ASP A 30 20.40 12.65 -13.23
N GLY A 31 20.02 11.90 -14.27
CA GLY A 31 20.91 10.96 -14.97
C GLY A 31 20.93 9.52 -14.43
N SER A 32 20.15 9.21 -13.38
CA SER A 32 19.98 7.84 -12.89
C SER A 32 18.78 7.15 -13.56
N GLY A 33 19.01 5.95 -14.11
CA GLY A 33 17.93 5.13 -14.69
C GLY A 33 17.26 4.25 -13.63
N LEU A 34 16.04 3.77 -13.90
CA LEU A 34 15.28 2.88 -12.97
C LEU A 34 16.07 1.68 -12.42
N VAL A 35 17.04 1.17 -13.18
CA VAL A 35 17.90 0.05 -12.78
C VAL A 35 18.79 0.40 -11.58
N SER A 36 19.15 1.68 -11.41
CA SER A 36 19.97 2.13 -10.26
C SER A 36 19.26 1.96 -8.92
N LEU A 37 17.93 1.80 -8.90
CA LEU A 37 17.16 1.52 -7.68
C LEU A 37 17.48 0.15 -7.07
N PHE A 38 18.01 -0.80 -7.86
CA PHE A 38 18.35 -2.15 -7.39
C PHE A 38 19.85 -2.38 -7.22
N LEU A 39 20.68 -1.40 -7.62
CA LEU A 39 22.13 -1.49 -7.53
C LEU A 39 22.61 -0.74 -6.29
N PRO A 40 23.62 -1.25 -5.57
CA PRO A 40 24.25 -0.52 -4.48
C PRO A 40 24.75 0.84 -4.97
N SER A 41 24.41 1.90 -4.24
CA SER A 41 24.76 3.28 -4.60
C SER A 41 25.36 4.00 -3.40
N GLU A 42 26.33 4.88 -3.67
CA GLU A 42 26.96 5.73 -2.64
C GLU A 42 26.32 7.13 -2.59
N ASN A 43 25.39 7.44 -3.49
CA ASN A 43 24.67 8.71 -3.51
C ASN A 43 23.57 8.69 -2.44
N LEU A 44 23.62 9.68 -1.53
CA LEU A 44 22.72 9.81 -0.39
C LEU A 44 21.24 9.89 -0.81
N GLU A 45 20.92 10.57 -1.92
CA GLU A 45 19.55 10.69 -2.42
C GLU A 45 19.00 9.33 -2.87
N LEU A 46 19.81 8.57 -3.62
CA LEU A 46 19.47 7.23 -4.07
C LEU A 46 19.34 6.25 -2.89
N LEU A 47 20.22 6.36 -1.89
CA LEU A 47 20.17 5.55 -0.68
C LEU A 47 18.88 5.79 0.13
N LEU A 48 18.41 7.05 0.20
CA LEU A 48 17.14 7.40 0.84
C LEU A 48 15.97 6.73 0.11
N ILE A 49 15.95 6.79 -1.22
CA ILE A 49 14.91 6.15 -2.02
C ILE A 49 14.92 4.63 -1.80
N GLN A 50 16.10 4.00 -1.83
CA GLN A 50 16.28 2.56 -1.65
C GLN A 50 15.88 2.08 -0.24
N SER A 51 16.23 2.84 0.79
CA SER A 51 16.03 2.43 2.19
C SER A 51 14.68 2.84 2.77
N TYR A 52 14.02 3.86 2.21
CA TYR A 52 12.78 4.41 2.74
C TYR A 52 11.62 4.39 1.74
N SER A 53 11.76 5.04 0.59
CA SER A 53 10.65 5.21 -0.36
C SER A 53 10.26 3.90 -1.03
N LEU A 54 11.24 3.11 -1.50
CA LEU A 54 11.02 1.87 -2.24
C LEU A 54 10.34 0.80 -1.36
N PRO A 55 10.80 0.51 -0.13
CA PRO A 55 10.11 -0.40 0.78
C PRO A 55 8.68 0.08 1.10
N ARG A 56 8.48 1.40 1.26
CA ARG A 56 7.16 1.98 1.52
C ARG A 56 6.19 1.79 0.35
N ILE A 57 6.65 1.99 -0.89
CA ILE A 57 5.82 1.73 -2.09
C ILE A 57 5.45 0.25 -2.17
N VAL A 58 6.42 -0.65 -1.94
CA VAL A 58 6.17 -2.10 -1.93
C VAL A 58 5.14 -2.46 -0.87
N MET A 59 5.30 -1.96 0.36
CA MET A 59 4.33 -2.21 1.43
C MET A 59 2.95 -1.64 1.12
N ALA A 60 2.86 -0.45 0.53
CA ALA A 60 1.57 0.15 0.15
C ALA A 60 0.83 -0.70 -0.91
N LEU A 61 1.55 -1.21 -1.92
CA LEU A 61 0.98 -2.07 -2.95
C LEU A 61 0.55 -3.43 -2.38
N LEU A 62 1.40 -4.06 -1.56
CA LEU A 62 1.09 -5.34 -0.93
C LEU A 62 -0.10 -5.24 0.03
N ALA A 63 -0.06 -4.26 0.94
CA ALA A 63 -1.14 -4.04 1.91
C ALA A 63 -2.46 -3.72 1.20
N GLY A 64 -2.46 -2.78 0.23
CA GLY A 64 -3.66 -2.44 -0.53
C GLY A 64 -4.22 -3.63 -1.32
N GLY A 65 -3.35 -4.41 -1.96
CA GLY A 65 -3.74 -5.63 -2.69
C GLY A 65 -4.35 -6.69 -1.78
N ILE A 66 -3.71 -6.99 -0.65
CA ILE A 66 -4.21 -7.99 0.31
C ILE A 66 -5.53 -7.54 0.93
N LEU A 67 -5.66 -6.28 1.33
CA LEU A 67 -6.90 -5.74 1.90
C LEU A 67 -8.05 -5.78 0.87
N GLY A 68 -7.78 -5.45 -0.39
CA GLY A 68 -8.75 -5.59 -1.46
C GLY A 68 -9.20 -7.03 -1.66
N LEU A 69 -8.26 -7.98 -1.70
CA LEU A 69 -8.56 -9.41 -1.83
C LEU A 69 -9.33 -9.95 -0.62
N ALA A 70 -8.92 -9.61 0.59
CA ALA A 70 -9.61 -10.00 1.82
C ALA A 70 -11.05 -9.49 1.83
N SER A 71 -11.27 -8.25 1.38
CA SER A 71 -12.62 -7.65 1.29
C SER A 71 -13.50 -8.40 0.29
N LEU A 72 -12.96 -8.77 -0.87
CA LEU A 72 -13.67 -9.58 -1.87
C LEU A 72 -14.01 -10.98 -1.34
N LEU A 73 -13.06 -11.64 -0.67
CA LEU A 73 -13.30 -12.95 -0.07
C LEU A 73 -14.36 -12.90 1.02
N LEU A 74 -14.33 -11.87 1.87
CA LEU A 74 -15.31 -11.67 2.93
C LEU A 74 -16.71 -11.45 2.36
N GLN A 75 -16.84 -10.62 1.31
CA GLN A 75 -18.10 -10.43 0.58
C GLN A 75 -18.62 -11.74 -0.02
N GLN A 76 -17.73 -12.60 -0.54
CA GLN A 76 -18.09 -13.92 -1.09
C GLN A 76 -18.55 -14.90 -0.01
N VAL A 77 -17.80 -15.04 1.09
CA VAL A 77 -18.12 -15.95 2.20
C VAL A 77 -19.45 -15.57 2.86
N MET A 78 -19.69 -14.28 3.04
CA MET A 78 -20.94 -13.78 3.64
C MET A 78 -22.11 -13.78 2.66
N ALA A 79 -21.86 -14.07 1.37
CA ALA A 79 -22.83 -13.93 0.28
C ALA A 79 -23.56 -12.56 0.31
N ASN A 80 -22.87 -11.53 0.80
CA ASN A 80 -23.41 -10.19 1.00
C ASN A 80 -22.42 -9.15 0.46
N PRO A 81 -22.74 -8.49 -0.67
CA PRO A 81 -21.86 -7.49 -1.28
C PRO A 81 -21.67 -6.23 -0.42
N LEU A 82 -22.47 -6.05 0.64
CA LEU A 82 -22.32 -4.96 1.61
C LEU A 82 -21.52 -5.36 2.86
N ALA A 83 -21.08 -6.63 2.95
CA ALA A 83 -20.27 -7.08 4.08
C ALA A 83 -18.90 -6.40 4.06
N SER A 84 -18.51 -5.84 5.20
CA SER A 84 -17.22 -5.19 5.41
C SER A 84 -16.54 -5.76 6.65
N ASP A 85 -15.22 -5.65 6.69
CA ASP A 85 -14.34 -5.99 7.81
C ASP A 85 -14.75 -5.32 9.14
N ASN A 86 -15.33 -4.12 9.06
CA ASN A 86 -15.85 -3.40 10.22
C ASN A 86 -17.04 -4.12 10.90
N THR A 87 -17.89 -4.82 10.13
CA THR A 87 -19.03 -5.57 10.69
C THR A 87 -18.59 -6.82 11.45
N LEU A 88 -17.43 -7.39 11.13
CA LEU A 88 -16.87 -8.59 11.76
C LEU A 88 -16.00 -8.27 12.98
N GLY A 89 -15.83 -7.00 13.34
CA GLY A 89 -15.02 -6.58 14.49
C GLY A 89 -13.50 -6.74 14.30
N ILE A 90 -13.04 -7.06 13.09
CA ILE A 90 -11.61 -7.28 12.77
C ILE A 90 -10.81 -5.98 12.98
N SER A 91 -11.32 -4.85 12.50
CA SER A 91 -10.69 -3.53 12.66
C SER A 91 -10.59 -3.13 14.14
N SER A 92 -11.68 -3.27 14.90
CA SER A 92 -11.70 -2.95 16.33
C SER A 92 -10.75 -3.83 17.14
N GLY A 93 -10.64 -5.13 16.82
CA GLY A 93 -9.69 -6.04 17.45
C GLY A 93 -8.22 -5.67 17.17
N ALA A 94 -7.90 -5.31 15.92
CA ALA A 94 -6.56 -4.86 15.55
C ALA A 94 -6.17 -3.56 16.26
N GLN A 95 -7.09 -2.59 16.35
CA GLN A 95 -6.86 -1.33 17.07
C GLN A 95 -6.66 -1.56 18.57
N PHE A 96 -7.45 -2.44 19.18
CA PHE A 96 -7.25 -2.82 20.58
C PHE A 96 -5.89 -3.49 20.81
N GLY A 97 -5.46 -4.41 19.95
CA GLY A 97 -4.15 -5.04 20.03
C GLY A 97 -3.00 -4.04 19.90
N LEU A 98 -3.13 -3.08 18.97
CA LEU A 98 -2.18 -1.96 18.83
C LEU A 98 -2.13 -1.11 20.10
N PHE A 99 -3.28 -0.77 20.68
CA PHE A 99 -3.37 0.01 21.91
C PHE A 99 -2.69 -0.70 23.09
N VAL A 100 -2.99 -1.99 23.29
CA VAL A 100 -2.36 -2.81 24.33
C VAL A 100 -0.85 -2.87 24.13
N THR A 101 -0.39 -3.11 22.91
CA THR A 101 1.05 -3.19 22.61
C THR A 101 1.74 -1.84 22.81
N ALA A 102 1.13 -0.75 22.37
CA ALA A 102 1.68 0.60 22.51
C ALA A 102 1.83 1.01 23.98
N ILE A 103 0.83 0.70 24.82
CA ILE A 103 0.86 1.09 26.23
C ILE A 103 1.75 0.18 27.06
N PHE A 104 1.63 -1.14 26.90
CA PHE A 104 2.28 -2.06 27.83
C PHE A 104 3.66 -2.54 27.36
N LEU A 105 3.90 -2.61 26.05
CA LEU A 105 5.18 -3.12 25.51
C LEU A 105 6.10 -2.01 25.01
N LEU A 106 5.54 -0.96 24.41
CA LEU A 106 6.34 0.15 23.85
C LEU A 106 6.65 1.23 24.89
N SER A 107 5.74 1.51 25.83
CA SER A 107 5.98 2.51 26.89
C SER A 107 7.16 2.17 27.79
N GLU A 108 7.55 0.89 27.92
CA GLU A 108 8.72 0.51 28.72
C GLU A 108 10.05 0.74 27.99
N ARG A 109 10.03 1.14 26.70
CA ARG A 109 11.22 1.31 25.85
C ARG A 109 11.43 2.75 25.34
N ALA A 110 10.52 3.68 25.65
CA ALA A 110 10.58 5.09 25.27
C ALA A 110 10.99 5.96 26.46
#